data_AF-A0A8J3D6A4-F1
#
_entry.id   AF-A0A8J3D6A4-F1
#
_cell.length_a   1.000
_cell.length_b   1.000
_cell.length_c   1.000
_cell.angle_alpha   90.00
_cell.angle_beta   90.00
_cell.angle_gamma   90.00
#
_symmetry.space_group_name_H-M   'P 1'
#
loop_
_entity.id
_entity.type
_entity.pdbx_description
1 polymer ?
#
loop_
_entity_poly.entity_id
_entity_poly.type
_entity_poly.pdbx_seq_one_letter_code
_entity_poly.pdbx_strand_id
1 'polypeptide(L)'
;MEIFKVEQLNELLNVKGLHHVTIFSPTSRDSTDNHQKDKINFKNQLQEAISQLNKLYGWNDNEAREYLKPGYDLLEDSQFWQHGSDGLAYFQSSKGVNIKTLPLEIEKPSTYVGKGFMLRPLIPLLNADGRFYVLNINLEDVRLYEATPGTVSEVVLNEEVPTTIDDYMKFLEKEEHLQWRSGQGGKAGATFHGHGVTDTDKEDIKQYFHQLSNEVDGILNCDPLPTVLAGVEYLLPMYRETSKYNKYVEHTIHGSFSEADAAVLHAKAWEFMESKFDAERDERFEKYAELANGDWASSDQDKVIKAALTGQVETLFVRENAAIWGVFNEQLYELEIEPSSTPETKDLLTEAAIKTIMQQGKVYQCSEEEMPEDGKVISAIFRNPVVV
;
A
#
# COMPACT_ATOMS: atom_id res chain seq x y z
N MET A 1 0.94 11.65 -0.50
CA MET A 1 -0.02 10.75 -1.16
C MET A 1 -0.97 10.18 -0.11
N GLU A 2 -2.21 9.81 -0.46
CA GLU A 2 -3.07 9.02 0.45
C GLU A 2 -2.62 7.55 0.43
N ILE A 3 -2.48 6.94 1.62
CA ILE A 3 -2.14 5.52 1.78
C ILE A 3 -3.24 4.66 1.13
N PHE A 4 -2.85 3.70 0.28
CA PHE A 4 -3.81 2.77 -0.33
C PHE A 4 -4.22 1.71 0.70
N LYS A 5 -5.52 1.64 1.02
CA LYS A 5 -6.01 0.81 2.14
C LYS A 5 -6.68 -0.48 1.69
N VAL A 6 -6.68 -1.50 2.56
CA VAL A 6 -7.36 -2.78 2.32
C VAL A 6 -8.86 -2.58 2.07
N GLU A 7 -9.49 -1.59 2.70
CA GLU A 7 -10.91 -1.27 2.48
C GLU A 7 -11.17 -0.84 1.02
N GLN A 8 -10.27 -0.06 0.42
CA GLN A 8 -10.40 0.39 -0.97
C GLN A 8 -10.33 -0.80 -1.94
N LEU A 9 -9.49 -1.80 -1.63
CA LEU A 9 -9.44 -3.04 -2.42
C LEU A 9 -10.75 -3.83 -2.30
N ASN A 10 -11.31 -3.93 -1.11
CA ASN A 10 -12.58 -4.60 -0.87
C ASN A 10 -13.74 -3.89 -1.60
N GLU A 11 -13.74 -2.56 -1.64
CA GLU A 11 -14.69 -1.79 -2.44
C GLU A 11 -14.57 -2.13 -3.93
N LEU A 12 -13.35 -2.15 -4.48
CA LEU A 12 -13.07 -2.52 -5.87
C LEU A 12 -13.49 -3.95 -6.19
N LEU A 13 -13.19 -4.92 -5.31
CA LEU A 13 -13.56 -6.32 -5.50
C LEU A 13 -15.08 -6.52 -5.60
N ASN A 14 -15.85 -5.74 -4.83
CA ASN A 14 -17.31 -5.89 -4.72
C ASN A 14 -18.12 -4.95 -5.65
N VAL A 15 -17.48 -4.23 -6.57
CA VAL A 15 -18.20 -3.35 -7.50
C VAL A 15 -19.20 -4.15 -8.35
N LYS A 16 -20.48 -3.94 -8.09
CA LYS A 16 -21.61 -4.54 -8.83
C LYS A 16 -21.85 -3.79 -10.14
N GLY A 17 -20.97 -3.99 -11.11
CA GLY A 17 -21.06 -3.45 -12.46
C GLY A 17 -20.97 -4.54 -13.53
N LEU A 18 -21.02 -4.14 -14.79
CA LEU A 18 -20.73 -4.99 -15.95
C LEU A 18 -19.50 -4.44 -16.67
N HIS A 19 -18.82 -5.31 -17.42
CA HIS A 19 -17.70 -4.97 -18.31
C HIS A 19 -16.57 -4.23 -17.57
N HIS A 20 -16.07 -4.86 -16.51
CA HIS A 20 -15.00 -4.30 -15.70
C HIS A 20 -13.71 -4.24 -16.54
N VAL A 21 -13.21 -3.03 -16.73
CA VAL A 21 -11.93 -2.74 -17.37
C VAL A 21 -10.95 -2.34 -16.28
N THR A 22 -9.81 -3.03 -16.24
CA THR A 22 -8.66 -2.69 -15.40
C THR A 22 -7.48 -2.35 -16.31
N ILE A 23 -6.84 -1.22 -16.05
CA ILE A 23 -5.60 -0.83 -16.72
C ILE A 23 -4.57 -0.48 -15.66
N PHE A 24 -3.37 -1.05 -15.79
CA PHE A 24 -2.18 -0.63 -15.07
C PHE A 24 -1.21 -0.01 -16.08
N SER A 25 -0.70 1.19 -15.77
CA SER A 25 0.25 1.89 -16.63
C SER A 25 1.38 2.51 -15.79
N PRO A 26 2.65 2.40 -16.22
CA PRO A 26 3.74 3.13 -15.61
C PRO A 26 3.52 4.64 -15.75
N THR A 27 3.93 5.40 -14.73
CA THR A 27 3.96 6.85 -14.74
C THR A 27 5.28 7.36 -14.14
N SER A 28 5.68 8.57 -14.51
CA SER A 28 6.89 9.21 -13.99
C SER A 28 6.54 10.29 -12.96
N ARG A 29 7.33 10.38 -11.89
CA ARG A 29 7.19 11.43 -10.85
C ARG A 29 7.53 12.83 -11.36
N ASP A 30 8.62 12.96 -12.14
CA ASP A 30 9.09 14.23 -12.69
C ASP A 30 8.74 14.37 -14.17
N SER A 31 7.75 15.22 -14.44
CA SER A 31 7.03 15.27 -15.70
C SER A 31 7.65 16.17 -16.77
N THR A 32 8.87 16.71 -16.61
CA THR A 32 9.35 17.72 -17.57
C THR A 32 9.59 17.17 -18.97
N ASP A 33 9.98 15.89 -19.12
CA ASP A 33 10.19 15.25 -20.43
C ASP A 33 9.39 13.94 -20.66
N ASN A 34 8.98 13.21 -19.60
CA ASN A 34 8.46 11.84 -19.76
C ASN A 34 6.93 11.70 -19.85
N HIS A 35 6.15 12.71 -19.50
CA HIS A 35 4.69 12.61 -19.44
C HIS A 35 4.04 12.25 -20.80
N GLN A 36 4.68 12.57 -21.93
CA GLN A 36 4.20 12.17 -23.25
C GLN A 36 4.25 10.65 -23.44
N LYS A 37 5.32 10.00 -22.97
CA LYS A 37 5.46 8.54 -23.03
C LYS A 37 4.42 7.86 -22.15
N ASP A 38 4.19 8.40 -20.96
CA ASP A 38 3.20 7.87 -20.02
C ASP A 38 1.78 7.97 -20.60
N LYS A 39 1.42 9.12 -21.20
CA LYS A 39 0.17 9.30 -21.96
C LYS A 39 0.04 8.30 -23.12
N ILE A 40 1.13 8.07 -23.88
CA ILE A 40 1.12 7.12 -25.00
C ILE A 40 0.88 5.70 -24.49
N ASN A 41 1.57 5.27 -23.42
CA ASN A 41 1.39 3.96 -22.83
C ASN A 41 -0.06 3.74 -22.38
N PHE A 42 -0.64 4.71 -21.66
CA PHE A 42 -2.02 4.62 -21.21
C PHE A 42 -3.03 4.64 -22.37
N LYS A 43 -2.81 5.48 -23.39
CA LYS A 43 -3.64 5.49 -24.61
C LYS A 43 -3.63 4.13 -25.32
N ASN A 44 -2.48 3.47 -25.40
CA ASN A 44 -2.37 2.14 -26.00
C ASN A 44 -3.16 1.11 -25.17
N GLN A 45 -3.15 1.21 -23.83
CA GLN A 45 -3.97 0.36 -22.98
C GLN A 45 -5.48 0.61 -23.15
N LEU A 46 -5.91 1.85 -23.33
CA LEU A 46 -7.30 2.15 -23.68
C LEU A 46 -7.71 1.52 -25.03
N GLN A 47 -6.80 1.48 -26.01
CA GLN A 47 -7.04 0.80 -27.29
C GLN A 47 -7.13 -0.72 -27.12
N GLU A 48 -6.28 -1.30 -26.28
CA GLU A 48 -6.34 -2.72 -25.94
C GLU A 48 -7.65 -3.07 -25.20
N ALA A 49 -8.13 -2.20 -24.32
CA ALA A 49 -9.42 -2.37 -23.65
C ALA A 49 -10.58 -2.41 -24.65
N ILE A 50 -10.57 -1.54 -25.67
CA ILE A 50 -11.55 -1.58 -26.76
C ILE A 50 -11.50 -2.93 -27.49
N SER A 51 -10.31 -3.40 -27.84
CA SER A 51 -10.11 -4.70 -28.51
C SER A 51 -10.69 -5.86 -27.69
N GLN A 52 -10.43 -5.89 -26.38
CA GLN A 52 -10.96 -6.91 -25.49
C GLN A 52 -12.47 -6.81 -25.29
N LEU A 53 -13.04 -5.59 -25.15
CA LEU A 53 -14.49 -5.37 -25.08
C LEU A 53 -15.20 -5.89 -26.34
N ASN A 54 -14.65 -5.59 -27.52
CA ASN A 54 -15.18 -6.07 -28.80
C ASN A 54 -15.13 -7.60 -28.87
N LYS A 55 -14.00 -8.21 -28.50
CA LYS A 55 -13.81 -9.66 -28.56
C LYS A 55 -14.69 -10.42 -27.58
N LEU A 56 -14.81 -9.94 -26.34
CA LEU A 56 -15.51 -10.64 -25.26
C LEU A 56 -17.02 -10.38 -25.26
N TYR A 57 -17.43 -9.16 -25.59
CA TYR A 57 -18.82 -8.72 -25.45
C TYR A 57 -19.46 -8.29 -26.77
N GLY A 58 -18.74 -8.31 -27.89
CA GLY A 58 -19.28 -7.98 -29.21
C GLY A 58 -19.57 -6.50 -29.43
N TRP A 59 -18.95 -5.63 -28.62
CA TRP A 59 -19.08 -4.19 -28.74
C TRP A 59 -18.50 -3.68 -30.06
N ASN A 60 -18.96 -2.52 -30.51
CA ASN A 60 -18.28 -1.78 -31.57
C ASN A 60 -17.34 -0.71 -30.98
N ASP A 61 -16.37 -0.28 -31.79
CA ASP A 61 -15.34 0.68 -31.37
C ASP A 61 -15.92 2.00 -30.83
N ASN A 62 -17.04 2.48 -31.37
CA ASN A 62 -17.62 3.74 -30.94
C ASN A 62 -18.27 3.61 -29.55
N GLU A 63 -19.01 2.52 -29.32
CA GLU A 63 -19.59 2.19 -28.01
C GLU A 63 -18.50 2.01 -26.96
N ALA A 64 -17.44 1.28 -27.29
CA ALA A 64 -16.30 1.06 -26.39
C ALA A 64 -15.55 2.36 -26.08
N ARG A 65 -15.35 3.24 -27.07
CA ARG A 65 -14.75 4.57 -26.87
C ARG A 65 -15.60 5.46 -25.98
N GLU A 66 -16.91 5.48 -26.18
CA GLU A 66 -17.82 6.28 -25.37
C GLU A 66 -17.83 5.79 -23.91
N TYR A 67 -17.84 4.47 -23.70
CA TYR A 67 -17.73 3.89 -22.38
C TYR A 67 -16.39 4.18 -21.67
N LEU A 68 -15.29 4.21 -22.43
CA LEU A 68 -13.95 4.55 -21.94
C LEU A 68 -13.65 6.05 -22.01
N LYS A 69 -14.66 6.90 -22.28
CA LYS A 69 -14.51 8.35 -22.35
C LYS A 69 -13.81 8.94 -21.11
N PRO A 70 -14.08 8.52 -19.86
CA PRO A 70 -13.34 9.02 -18.70
C PRO A 70 -11.82 8.81 -18.80
N GLY A 71 -11.37 7.68 -19.36
CA GLY A 71 -9.95 7.43 -19.61
C GLY A 71 -9.37 8.32 -20.72
N TYR A 72 -10.14 8.58 -21.77
CA TYR A 72 -9.73 9.52 -22.82
C TYR A 72 -9.68 10.97 -22.32
N ASP A 73 -10.62 11.37 -21.46
CA ASP A 73 -10.62 12.70 -20.83
C ASP A 73 -9.40 12.87 -19.91
N LEU A 74 -8.97 11.81 -19.21
CA LEU A 74 -7.74 11.83 -18.39
C LEU A 74 -6.49 12.14 -19.22
N LEU A 75 -6.40 11.70 -20.49
CA LEU A 75 -5.24 12.00 -21.35
C LEU A 75 -5.07 13.51 -21.60
N GLU A 76 -6.15 14.28 -21.52
CA GLU A 76 -6.17 15.73 -21.72
C GLU A 76 -5.90 16.52 -20.43
N ASP A 77 -5.94 15.89 -19.26
CA ASP A 77 -5.68 16.53 -17.96
C ASP A 77 -4.18 16.77 -17.74
N SER A 78 -3.68 17.94 -18.14
CA SER A 78 -2.26 18.27 -17.95
C SER A 78 -1.81 18.25 -16.49
N GLN A 79 -2.68 18.59 -15.54
CA GLN A 79 -2.32 18.68 -14.12
C GLN A 79 -2.07 17.28 -13.55
N PHE A 80 -2.91 16.30 -13.92
CA PHE A 80 -2.72 14.91 -13.54
C PHE A 80 -1.36 14.36 -13.98
N TRP A 81 -1.02 14.53 -15.26
CA TRP A 81 0.23 13.99 -15.82
C TRP A 81 1.48 14.77 -15.44
N GLN A 82 1.34 15.96 -14.85
CA GLN A 82 2.45 16.75 -14.33
C GLN A 82 2.88 16.35 -12.91
N HIS A 83 1.98 15.70 -12.16
CA HIS A 83 2.21 15.29 -10.78
C HIS A 83 1.93 13.79 -10.60
N GLY A 84 2.46 12.99 -11.53
CA GLY A 84 2.31 11.53 -11.50
C GLY A 84 3.01 10.90 -10.29
N SER A 85 2.64 9.65 -9.99
CA SER A 85 3.39 8.78 -9.08
C SER A 85 4.18 7.75 -9.90
N ASP A 86 4.55 6.61 -9.32
CA ASP A 86 5.29 5.53 -10.01
C ASP A 86 4.40 4.69 -10.93
N GLY A 87 3.09 4.66 -10.63
CA GLY A 87 2.11 3.94 -11.41
C GLY A 87 0.72 4.56 -11.43
N LEU A 88 -0.08 4.11 -12.39
CA LEU A 88 -1.49 4.43 -12.57
C LEU A 88 -2.32 3.14 -12.62
N ALA A 89 -3.37 3.08 -11.81
CA ALA A 89 -4.45 2.12 -11.95
C ALA A 89 -5.76 2.80 -12.34
N TYR A 90 -6.38 2.30 -13.40
CA TYR A 90 -7.67 2.75 -13.91
C TYR A 90 -8.66 1.60 -13.87
N PHE A 91 -9.78 1.82 -13.19
CA PHE A 91 -10.86 0.86 -13.04
C PHE A 91 -12.14 1.47 -13.60
N GLN A 92 -12.77 0.82 -14.59
CA GLN A 92 -14.03 1.27 -15.18
C GLN A 92 -15.06 0.14 -15.17
N SER A 93 -16.25 0.44 -14.70
CA SER A 93 -17.41 -0.46 -14.78
C SER A 93 -18.64 0.33 -15.25
N SER A 94 -19.74 -0.38 -15.55
CA SER A 94 -21.04 0.28 -15.80
C SER A 94 -21.57 1.14 -14.63
N LYS A 95 -20.95 1.07 -13.44
CA LYS A 95 -21.29 1.92 -12.28
C LYS A 95 -20.44 3.18 -12.15
N GLY A 96 -19.37 3.29 -12.93
CA GLY A 96 -18.47 4.44 -12.90
C GLY A 96 -17.00 4.06 -12.94
N VAL A 97 -16.18 5.10 -12.80
CA VAL A 97 -14.72 5.07 -12.93
C VAL A 97 -14.05 5.29 -11.57
N ASN A 98 -12.93 4.63 -11.33
CA ASN A 98 -12.02 4.89 -10.21
C ASN A 98 -10.59 4.93 -10.75
N ILE A 99 -9.89 6.04 -10.48
CA ILE A 99 -8.55 6.31 -10.99
C ILE A 99 -7.65 6.54 -9.78
N LYS A 100 -6.53 5.81 -9.72
CA LYS A 100 -5.59 5.84 -8.60
C LYS A 100 -4.17 5.99 -9.13
N THR A 101 -3.44 6.98 -8.60
CA THR A 101 -1.98 6.97 -8.65
C THR A 101 -1.46 6.00 -7.59
N LEU A 102 -0.41 5.27 -7.91
CA LEU A 102 0.13 4.21 -7.07
C LEU A 102 1.62 4.47 -6.78
N PRO A 103 2.07 4.30 -5.53
CA PRO A 103 3.49 4.29 -5.18
C PRO A 103 4.06 2.89 -5.48
N LEU A 104 3.75 2.36 -6.66
CA LEU A 104 4.13 1.03 -7.11
C LEU A 104 4.72 1.15 -8.50
N GLU A 105 5.94 0.64 -8.67
CA GLU A 105 6.54 0.54 -9.98
C GLU A 105 5.79 -0.49 -10.83
N ILE A 106 5.28 -0.06 -11.98
CA ILE A 106 4.62 -0.94 -12.95
C ILE A 106 5.60 -1.21 -14.08
N GLU A 107 6.21 -2.39 -14.09
CA GLU A 107 7.20 -2.74 -15.12
C GLU A 107 6.63 -2.70 -16.55
N LYS A 108 5.40 -3.19 -16.70
CA LYS A 108 4.73 -3.36 -18.01
C LYS A 108 3.29 -2.86 -17.96
N PRO A 109 2.89 -1.99 -18.90
CA PRO A 109 1.49 -1.64 -19.07
C PRO A 109 0.65 -2.90 -19.32
N SER A 110 -0.51 -3.01 -18.69
CA SER A 110 -1.41 -4.14 -18.87
C SER A 110 -2.88 -3.72 -18.84
N THR A 111 -3.70 -4.49 -19.53
CA THR A 111 -5.15 -4.29 -19.63
C THR A 111 -5.87 -5.62 -19.43
N TYR A 112 -6.89 -5.61 -18.58
CA TYR A 112 -7.78 -6.73 -18.35
C TYR A 112 -9.24 -6.30 -18.44
N VAL A 113 -10.03 -7.03 -19.22
CA VAL A 113 -11.48 -6.86 -19.31
C VAL A 113 -12.17 -8.16 -18.90
N GLY A 114 -13.10 -8.09 -17.95
CA GLY A 114 -13.79 -9.27 -17.42
C GLY A 114 -15.01 -8.97 -16.56
N LYS A 115 -15.43 -9.97 -15.76
CA LYS A 115 -16.56 -9.88 -14.82
C LYS A 115 -16.24 -9.12 -13.52
N GLY A 116 -14.96 -8.87 -13.27
CA GLY A 116 -14.46 -8.14 -12.10
C GLY A 116 -13.13 -7.48 -12.44
N PHE A 117 -12.61 -6.66 -11.51
CA PHE A 117 -11.32 -6.02 -11.70
C PHE A 117 -10.16 -7.00 -11.45
N MET A 118 -9.05 -6.81 -12.17
CA MET A 118 -7.78 -7.51 -11.92
C MET A 118 -7.03 -6.77 -10.82
N LEU A 119 -6.98 -7.34 -9.62
CA LEU A 119 -6.45 -6.63 -8.45
C LEU A 119 -5.12 -7.18 -7.93
N ARG A 120 -4.64 -8.32 -8.47
CA ARG A 120 -3.35 -8.91 -8.04
C ARG A 120 -2.16 -7.95 -8.12
N PRO A 121 -2.01 -7.09 -9.15
CA PRO A 121 -0.89 -6.15 -9.16
C PRO A 121 -0.88 -5.17 -7.98
N LEU A 122 -1.98 -5.00 -7.25
CA LEU A 122 -2.03 -4.16 -6.05
C LEU A 122 -1.62 -4.88 -4.76
N ILE A 123 -1.41 -6.20 -4.76
CA ILE A 123 -1.04 -6.98 -3.57
C ILE A 123 0.19 -6.40 -2.85
N PRO A 124 1.27 -5.97 -3.55
CA PRO A 124 2.44 -5.39 -2.89
C PRO A 124 2.13 -4.10 -2.10
N LEU A 125 1.04 -3.40 -2.42
CA LEU A 125 0.60 -2.20 -1.69
C LEU A 125 -0.18 -2.51 -0.42
N LEU A 126 -0.52 -3.77 -0.17
CA LEU A 126 -1.45 -4.17 0.87
C LEU A 126 -0.87 -5.19 1.82
N ASN A 127 -0.01 -6.07 1.33
CA ASN A 127 0.69 -7.00 2.18
C ASN A 127 1.87 -6.31 2.87
N ALA A 128 2.17 -6.69 4.11
CA ALA A 128 3.34 -6.19 4.84
C ALA A 128 4.68 -6.74 4.30
N ASP A 129 4.64 -7.45 3.17
CA ASP A 129 5.79 -8.06 2.50
C ASP A 129 6.60 -6.96 1.79
N GLY A 130 7.52 -6.34 2.53
CA GLY A 130 8.37 -5.26 2.03
C GLY A 130 7.88 -3.84 2.35
N ARG A 131 6.67 -3.67 2.93
CA ARG A 131 6.12 -2.36 3.32
C ARG A 131 6.55 -1.94 4.73
N PHE A 132 7.06 -0.73 4.86
CA PHE A 132 7.45 -0.14 6.15
C PHE A 132 7.32 1.38 6.13
N TYR A 133 7.34 1.99 7.31
CA TYR A 133 7.41 3.43 7.44
C TYR A 133 8.83 3.91 7.79
N VAL A 134 9.17 5.11 7.32
CA VAL A 134 10.31 5.87 7.81
C VAL A 134 9.79 7.16 8.41
N LEU A 135 9.96 7.34 9.71
CA LEU A 135 9.63 8.58 10.40
C LEU A 135 10.91 9.39 10.58
N ASN A 136 11.03 10.47 9.80
CA ASN A 136 12.12 11.43 9.89
C ASN A 136 11.79 12.48 10.96
N ILE A 137 12.52 12.45 12.07
CA ILE A 137 12.35 13.32 13.22
C ILE A 137 13.37 14.45 13.16
N ASN A 138 12.85 15.65 12.98
CA ASN A 138 13.57 16.92 13.13
C ASN A 138 12.67 17.90 13.91
N LEU A 139 13.25 18.79 14.70
CA LEU A 139 12.47 19.80 15.43
C LEU A 139 11.83 20.84 14.50
N GLU A 140 12.44 21.06 13.33
CA GLU A 140 11.97 22.05 12.34
C GLU A 140 11.05 21.46 11.28
N ASP A 141 11.05 20.13 11.07
CA ASP A 141 10.27 19.47 10.01
C ASP A 141 10.19 17.95 10.20
N VAL A 142 9.09 17.47 10.80
CA VAL A 142 8.81 16.03 10.94
C VAL A 142 8.07 15.52 9.71
N ARG A 143 8.58 14.44 9.12
CA ARG A 143 8.00 13.82 7.94
C ARG A 143 7.85 12.32 8.10
N LEU A 144 6.74 11.80 7.58
CA LEU A 144 6.45 10.38 7.54
C LEU A 144 6.47 9.90 6.09
N TYR A 145 7.22 8.84 5.83
CA TYR A 145 7.29 8.20 4.53
C TYR A 145 6.80 6.78 4.62
N GLU A 146 6.01 6.35 3.64
CA GLU A 146 5.74 4.95 3.36
C GLU A 146 6.74 4.47 2.31
N ALA A 147 7.35 3.32 2.58
CA ALA A 147 8.37 2.71 1.76
C ALA A 147 8.00 1.27 1.41
N THR A 148 8.35 0.89 0.18
CA THR A 148 8.31 -0.47 -0.36
C THR A 148 9.73 -0.86 -0.81
N PRO A 149 9.99 -2.07 -1.36
CA PRO A 149 11.30 -2.39 -1.91
C PRO A 149 11.78 -1.40 -2.99
N GLY A 150 10.86 -0.91 -3.84
CA GLY A 150 11.20 -0.07 -5.00
C GLY A 150 10.83 1.40 -4.86
N THR A 151 10.01 1.78 -3.88
CA THR A 151 9.41 3.13 -3.84
C THR A 151 9.41 3.72 -2.44
N VAL A 152 9.42 5.06 -2.38
CA VAL A 152 9.23 5.83 -1.16
C VAL A 152 8.30 7.01 -1.44
N SER A 153 7.29 7.19 -0.61
CA SER A 153 6.30 8.26 -0.80
C SER A 153 5.97 8.93 0.52
N GLU A 154 5.91 10.25 0.51
CA GLU A 154 5.52 11.01 1.70
C GLU A 154 4.03 10.80 2.01
N VAL A 155 3.77 10.43 3.25
CA VAL A 155 2.44 10.38 3.85
C VAL A 155 2.15 11.79 4.34
N VAL A 156 1.11 12.41 3.77
CA VAL A 156 0.72 13.76 4.16
C VAL A 156 0.11 13.70 5.56
N LEU A 157 0.77 14.34 6.52
CA LEU A 157 0.27 14.50 7.88
C LEU A 157 -0.82 15.57 7.89
N ASN A 158 -1.87 15.36 8.67
CA ASN A 158 -2.96 16.33 8.80
C ASN A 158 -2.47 17.62 9.48
N GLU A 159 -3.17 18.74 9.25
CA GLU A 159 -2.82 20.05 9.86
C GLU A 159 -2.82 20.05 11.40
N GLU A 160 -3.47 19.07 12.02
CA GLU A 160 -3.51 18.89 13.48
C GLU A 160 -2.21 18.31 14.04
N VAL A 161 -1.37 17.70 13.20
CA VAL A 161 -0.08 17.14 13.61
C VAL A 161 0.94 18.27 13.69
N PRO A 162 1.52 18.57 14.87
CA PRO A 162 2.54 19.61 14.97
C PRO A 162 3.84 19.07 14.36
N THR A 163 4.11 19.36 13.10
CA THR A 163 5.32 18.89 12.40
C THR A 163 6.57 19.67 12.80
N THR A 164 6.41 20.78 13.52
CA THR A 164 7.51 21.59 14.04
C THR A 164 7.31 21.92 15.52
N ILE A 165 8.40 22.08 16.25
CA ILE A 165 8.35 22.52 17.65
C ILE A 165 7.76 23.93 17.77
N ASP A 166 7.99 24.80 16.79
CA ASP A 166 7.45 26.16 16.77
C ASP A 166 5.93 26.17 16.65
N ASP A 167 5.35 25.25 15.88
CA ASP A 167 3.90 25.13 15.74
C ASP A 167 3.25 24.63 17.03
N TYR A 168 3.90 23.70 17.72
CA TYR A 168 3.53 23.27 19.05
C TYR A 168 3.59 24.43 20.07
N MET A 169 4.66 25.22 20.06
CA MET A 169 4.81 26.36 20.98
C MET A 169 3.74 27.44 20.74
N LYS A 170 3.45 27.78 19.48
CA LYS A 170 2.36 28.73 19.14
C LYS A 170 1.00 28.22 19.61
N PHE A 171 0.78 26.91 19.61
CA PHE A 171 -0.45 26.30 20.13
C PHE A 171 -0.54 26.47 21.65
N LEU A 172 0.53 26.16 22.38
CA LEU A 172 0.60 26.35 23.84
C LEU A 172 0.38 27.81 24.25
N GLU A 173 1.03 28.77 23.59
CA GLU A 173 0.84 30.20 23.88
C GLU A 173 -0.63 30.63 23.72
N LYS A 174 -1.30 30.16 22.66
CA LYS A 174 -2.73 30.44 22.45
C LYS A 174 -3.61 29.83 23.53
N GLU A 175 -3.34 28.61 23.96
CA GLU A 175 -4.07 27.96 25.06
C GLU A 175 -3.85 28.68 26.40
N GLU A 176 -2.61 29.03 26.74
CA GLU A 176 -2.30 29.80 27.94
C GLU A 176 -3.00 31.17 27.91
N HIS A 177 -3.03 31.86 26.77
CA HIS A 177 -3.75 33.12 26.63
C HIS A 177 -5.27 32.98 26.75
N LEU A 178 -5.85 31.83 26.36
CA LEU A 178 -7.27 31.52 26.56
C LEU A 178 -7.58 31.18 28.03
N GLN A 179 -6.70 30.43 28.69
CA GLN A 179 -6.79 30.12 30.12
C GLN A 179 -6.55 31.37 31.00
N TRP A 180 -5.72 32.30 30.55
CA TRP A 180 -5.50 33.60 31.21
C TRP A 180 -6.74 34.51 31.14
N ARG A 181 -7.61 34.34 30.15
CA ARG A 181 -8.90 35.04 30.08
C ARG A 181 -9.95 34.47 31.03
N SER A 182 -9.76 33.25 31.56
CA SER A 182 -10.64 32.62 32.55
C SER A 182 -10.05 32.55 33.96
N GLY A 183 -8.77 32.89 34.16
CA GLY A 183 -8.07 32.80 35.44
C GLY A 183 -7.27 34.06 35.81
N GLN A 184 -7.58 34.63 36.97
CA GLN A 184 -6.94 35.82 37.53
C GLN A 184 -5.51 35.55 38.04
N GLY A 185 -4.48 35.96 37.29
CA GLY A 185 -3.24 36.54 37.82
C GLY A 185 -1.94 35.71 37.90
N GLY A 186 -0.91 36.17 37.16
CA GLY A 186 0.46 36.43 37.64
C GLY A 186 1.66 35.55 37.19
N LYS A 187 2.57 36.15 36.38
CA LYS A 187 4.00 35.80 36.04
C LYS A 187 4.24 34.51 35.22
N ALA A 188 5.15 34.42 34.24
CA ALA A 188 6.14 35.31 33.65
C ALA A 188 6.39 34.85 32.20
N GLY A 189 6.47 35.78 31.24
CA GLY A 189 6.84 35.45 29.87
C GLY A 189 8.30 35.00 29.79
N ALA A 190 8.54 33.82 29.23
CA ALA A 190 9.86 33.32 28.94
C ALA A 190 10.34 33.89 27.61
N THR A 191 11.39 34.70 27.65
CA THR A 191 12.12 35.20 26.48
C THR A 191 13.09 34.12 26.01
N PHE A 192 12.98 33.64 24.77
CA PHE A 192 13.87 32.60 24.25
C PHE A 192 15.18 33.18 23.70
N HIS A 193 16.29 32.59 24.15
CA HIS A 193 17.65 32.86 23.68
C HIS A 193 18.15 31.61 22.93
N GLY A 194 18.37 31.72 21.63
CA GLY A 194 19.05 30.68 20.86
C GLY A 194 20.53 30.61 21.22
N HIS A 195 20.96 29.53 21.87
CA HIS A 195 22.20 28.75 21.65
C HIS A 195 22.45 27.82 22.85
N GLY A 196 22.15 26.53 22.67
CA GLY A 196 22.46 25.44 23.60
C GLY A 196 21.22 24.84 24.25
N VAL A 197 21.05 23.52 24.13
CA VAL A 197 19.95 22.77 24.78
C VAL A 197 20.15 22.80 26.30
N THR A 198 19.35 23.60 26.99
CA THR A 198 19.19 23.63 28.45
C THR A 198 18.29 22.48 28.92
N ASP A 199 18.23 22.21 30.22
CA ASP A 199 17.30 21.20 30.77
C ASP A 199 15.83 21.60 30.54
N THR A 200 15.53 22.90 30.45
CA THR A 200 14.20 23.42 30.08
C THR A 200 13.85 23.04 28.64
N ASP A 201 14.80 23.19 27.71
CA ASP A 201 14.59 22.84 26.30
C ASP A 201 14.31 21.35 26.11
N LYS A 202 14.88 20.48 26.96
CA LYS A 202 14.61 19.03 26.91
C LYS A 202 13.19 18.69 27.37
N GLU A 203 12.67 19.38 28.38
CA GLU A 203 11.31 19.15 28.86
C GLU A 203 10.29 19.60 27.79
N ASP A 204 10.55 20.73 27.16
CA ASP A 204 9.74 21.25 26.06
C ASP A 204 9.75 20.29 24.86
N ILE A 205 10.92 19.77 24.48
CA ILE A 205 11.05 18.76 23.42
C ILE A 205 10.27 17.48 23.78
N LYS A 206 10.30 17.03 25.04
CA LYS A 206 9.54 15.85 25.47
C LYS A 206 8.03 16.07 25.38
N GLN A 207 7.54 17.22 25.82
CA GLN A 207 6.11 17.55 25.72
C GLN A 207 5.66 17.64 24.26
N TYR A 208 6.48 18.26 23.42
CA TYR A 208 6.30 18.27 21.97
C TYR A 208 6.22 16.84 21.40
N PHE A 209 7.18 15.97 21.73
CA PHE A 209 7.18 14.58 21.27
C PHE A 209 6.01 13.76 21.82
N HIS A 210 5.53 14.02 23.04
CA HIS A 210 4.30 13.40 23.53
C HIS A 210 3.09 13.76 22.66
N GLN A 211 2.93 15.02 22.28
CA GLN A 211 1.84 15.43 21.41
C GLN A 211 2.00 14.86 19.99
N LEU A 212 3.19 15.01 19.41
CA LEU A 212 3.50 14.49 18.07
C LEU A 212 3.30 12.98 17.98
N SER A 213 3.80 12.22 18.95
CA SER A 213 3.68 10.76 18.95
C SER A 213 2.25 10.29 19.11
N ASN A 214 1.39 10.95 19.89
CA ASN A 214 -0.03 10.57 19.97
C ASN A 214 -0.72 10.64 18.59
N GLU A 215 -0.47 11.70 17.83
CA GLU A 215 -1.07 11.90 16.51
C GLU A 215 -0.46 10.95 15.47
N VAL A 216 0.87 10.85 15.44
CA VAL A 216 1.57 9.94 14.52
C VAL A 216 1.21 8.48 14.81
N ASP A 217 1.11 8.07 16.07
CA ASP A 217 0.68 6.73 16.45
C ASP A 217 -0.74 6.44 15.96
N GLY A 218 -1.65 7.41 15.98
CA GLY A 218 -3.00 7.27 15.43
C GLY A 218 -2.99 6.95 13.94
N ILE A 219 -2.09 7.61 13.19
CA ILE A 219 -1.88 7.36 11.76
C ILE A 219 -1.25 5.98 11.53
N LEU A 220 -0.16 5.66 12.25
CA LEU A 220 0.53 4.37 12.13
C LEU A 220 -0.36 3.18 12.53
N ASN A 221 -1.26 3.34 13.49
CA ASN A 221 -2.19 2.28 13.91
C ASN A 221 -3.33 2.03 12.91
N CYS A 222 -3.57 2.94 11.95
CA CYS A 222 -4.53 2.69 10.88
C CYS A 222 -4.03 1.61 9.90
N ASP A 223 -2.71 1.53 9.68
CA ASP A 223 -2.05 0.45 8.93
C ASP A 223 -0.74 0.07 9.60
N PRO A 224 -0.77 -0.83 10.61
CA PRO A 224 0.41 -1.08 11.44
C PRO A 224 1.53 -1.80 10.68
N LEU A 225 2.56 -1.06 10.27
CA LEU A 225 3.77 -1.57 9.60
C LEU A 225 5.04 -1.40 10.44
N PRO A 226 6.11 -2.20 10.23
CA PRO A 226 7.43 -1.92 10.78
C PRO A 226 7.82 -0.46 10.52
N THR A 227 8.38 0.24 11.51
CA THR A 227 8.72 1.66 11.38
C THR A 227 10.16 1.93 11.78
N VAL A 228 10.92 2.54 10.88
CA VAL A 228 12.30 2.99 11.09
C VAL A 228 12.27 4.45 11.55
N LEU A 229 12.99 4.76 12.63
CA LEU A 229 13.21 6.15 13.04
C LEU A 229 14.46 6.69 12.35
N ALA A 230 14.36 7.86 11.75
CA ALA A 230 15.46 8.60 11.17
C ALA A 230 15.55 10.00 11.77
N GLY A 231 16.75 10.58 11.89
CA GLY A 231 16.92 11.95 12.36
C GLY A 231 18.12 12.13 13.30
N VAL A 232 18.09 13.21 14.07
CA VAL A 232 19.21 13.58 14.95
C VAL A 232 19.30 12.61 16.13
N GLU A 233 20.50 12.06 16.38
CA GLU A 233 20.73 10.93 17.28
C GLU A 233 20.12 11.07 18.68
N TYR A 234 20.20 12.24 19.30
CA TYR A 234 19.66 12.44 20.65
C TYR A 234 18.13 12.58 20.69
N LEU A 235 17.47 12.90 19.56
CA LEU A 235 16.02 13.06 19.48
C LEU A 235 15.29 11.72 19.36
N LEU A 236 15.88 10.75 18.65
CA LEU A 236 15.25 9.45 18.39
C LEU A 236 14.88 8.66 19.66
N PRO A 237 15.77 8.52 20.68
CA PRO A 237 15.39 7.85 21.92
C PRO A 237 14.34 8.65 22.70
N MET A 238 14.41 9.99 22.70
CA MET A 238 13.41 10.82 23.38
C MET A 238 12.02 10.62 22.77
N TYR A 239 11.91 10.61 21.44
CA TYR A 239 10.63 10.34 20.77
C TYR A 239 10.14 8.90 21.01
N ARG A 240 11.03 7.91 20.97
CA ARG A 240 10.66 6.52 21.21
C ARG A 240 10.10 6.31 22.63
N GLU A 241 10.58 7.04 23.62
CA GLU A 241 10.06 7.01 25.00
C GLU A 241 8.62 7.55 25.12
N THR A 242 8.20 8.44 24.20
CA THR A 242 6.87 9.06 24.26
C THR A 242 5.81 8.29 23.49
N SER A 243 6.21 7.58 22.42
CA SER A 243 5.29 6.82 21.58
C SER A 243 4.85 5.50 22.21
N LYS A 244 3.60 5.10 21.91
CA LYS A 244 3.00 3.81 22.30
C LYS A 244 2.98 2.82 21.14
N TYR A 245 3.43 3.23 19.95
CA TYR A 245 3.47 2.36 18.79
C TYR A 245 4.53 1.27 18.95
N ASN A 246 4.13 0.01 18.78
CA ASN A 246 4.94 -1.14 19.17
C ASN A 246 5.71 -1.80 18.01
N LYS A 247 5.63 -1.24 16.80
CA LYS A 247 6.32 -1.78 15.62
C LYS A 247 7.54 -0.96 15.18
N TYR A 248 8.08 -0.10 16.03
CA TYR A 248 9.39 0.50 15.75
C TYR A 248 10.47 -0.57 15.74
N VAL A 249 11.27 -0.61 14.68
CA VAL A 249 12.43 -1.49 14.62
C VAL A 249 13.55 -0.92 15.49
N GLU A 250 14.48 -1.76 15.94
CA GLU A 250 15.60 -1.31 16.78
C GLU A 250 16.58 -0.43 16.01
N HIS A 251 16.79 -0.71 14.72
CA HIS A 251 17.67 0.07 13.87
C HIS A 251 17.14 1.50 13.66
N THR A 252 18.05 2.47 13.69
CA THR A 252 17.74 3.89 13.48
C THR A 252 18.73 4.54 12.54
N ILE A 253 18.27 5.47 11.72
CA ILE A 253 19.09 6.18 10.74
C ILE A 253 19.47 7.55 11.28
N HIS A 254 20.75 7.76 11.56
CA HIS A 254 21.23 9.04 12.09
C HIS A 254 21.55 10.03 10.97
N GLY A 255 21.12 11.29 11.14
CA GLY A 255 21.41 12.38 10.23
C GLY A 255 20.42 13.54 10.32
N SER A 256 20.66 14.58 9.53
CA SER A 256 19.68 15.64 9.27
C SER A 256 19.19 15.46 7.85
N PHE A 257 17.91 15.12 7.69
CA PHE A 257 17.31 14.82 6.40
C PHE A 257 16.19 15.81 6.11
N SER A 258 16.12 16.23 4.85
CA SER A 258 15.09 17.10 4.29
C SER A 258 14.21 16.33 3.30
N GLU A 259 13.21 16.99 2.71
CA GLU A 259 12.39 16.41 1.64
C GLU A 259 13.20 15.81 0.49
N ALA A 260 14.28 16.49 0.09
CA ALA A 260 15.13 16.07 -1.01
C ALA A 260 15.88 14.77 -0.72
N ASP A 261 15.92 14.34 0.55
CA ASP A 261 16.63 13.15 1.00
C ASP A 261 15.73 11.91 1.08
N ALA A 262 14.47 11.97 0.65
CA ALA A 262 13.53 10.84 0.73
C ALA A 262 14.10 9.55 0.10
N ALA A 263 14.72 9.64 -1.08
CA ALA A 263 15.36 8.50 -1.75
C ALA A 263 16.60 7.98 -0.98
N VAL A 264 17.35 8.87 -0.34
CA VAL A 264 18.52 8.50 0.47
C VAL A 264 18.08 7.80 1.76
N LEU A 265 17.04 8.31 2.41
CA LEU A 265 16.40 7.71 3.58
C LEU A 265 15.89 6.31 3.26
N HIS A 266 15.19 6.16 2.13
CA HIS A 266 14.71 4.88 1.64
C HIS A 266 15.84 3.87 1.47
N ALA A 267 16.89 4.22 0.71
CA ALA A 267 18.01 3.32 0.47
C ALA A 267 18.69 2.85 1.77
N LYS A 268 18.91 3.77 2.71
CA LYS A 268 19.48 3.44 4.03
C LYS A 268 18.56 2.55 4.87
N ALA A 269 17.26 2.78 4.82
CA ALA A 269 16.31 1.97 5.56
C ALA A 269 16.16 0.58 4.93
N TRP A 270 16.17 0.49 3.60
CA TRP A 270 16.06 -0.76 2.85
C TRP A 270 17.22 -1.71 3.15
N GLU A 271 18.47 -1.21 3.22
CA GLU A 271 19.66 -2.01 3.56
C GLU A 271 19.48 -2.84 4.84
N PHE A 272 18.72 -2.34 5.81
CA PHE A 272 18.38 -3.08 7.03
C PHE A 272 17.09 -3.89 6.88
N MET A 273 16.04 -3.28 6.32
CA MET A 273 14.70 -3.86 6.27
C MET A 273 14.60 -5.07 5.33
N GLU A 274 15.36 -5.10 4.24
CA GLU A 274 15.42 -6.21 3.28
C GLU A 274 15.66 -7.53 4.00
N SER A 275 16.74 -7.61 4.79
CA SER A 275 17.09 -8.81 5.56
C SER A 275 16.00 -9.30 6.52
N LYS A 276 15.20 -8.37 7.06
CA LYS A 276 14.10 -8.69 7.98
C LYS A 276 12.92 -9.28 7.21
N PHE A 277 12.57 -8.71 6.06
CA PHE A 277 11.50 -9.20 5.22
C PHE A 277 11.86 -10.54 4.59
N ASP A 278 13.10 -10.69 4.12
CA ASP A 278 13.61 -11.96 3.58
C ASP A 278 13.56 -13.07 4.64
N ALA A 279 14.02 -12.80 5.87
CA ALA A 279 13.96 -13.78 6.95
C ALA A 279 12.51 -14.19 7.29
N GLU A 280 11.57 -13.24 7.26
CA GLU A 280 10.15 -13.51 7.48
C GLU A 280 9.55 -14.33 6.32
N ARG A 281 9.95 -14.05 5.07
CA ARG A 281 9.56 -14.81 3.88
C ARG A 281 10.08 -16.24 3.99
N ASP A 282 11.37 -16.42 4.25
CA ASP A 282 12.03 -17.72 4.41
C ASP A 282 11.39 -18.58 5.49
N GLU A 283 11.07 -18.01 6.66
CA GLU A 283 10.34 -18.71 7.74
C GLU A 283 9.01 -19.28 7.24
N ARG A 284 8.30 -18.56 6.37
CA ARG A 284 7.02 -19.03 5.81
C ARG A 284 7.21 -20.13 4.78
N PHE A 285 8.27 -20.05 3.97
CA PHE A 285 8.63 -21.12 3.03
C PHE A 285 9.02 -22.41 3.77
N GLU A 286 9.84 -22.31 4.81
CA GLU A 286 10.21 -23.45 5.66
C GLU A 286 8.97 -24.05 6.34
N LYS A 287 8.11 -23.21 6.92
CA LYS A 287 6.85 -23.65 7.54
C LYS A 287 5.94 -24.36 6.53
N TYR A 288 5.87 -23.90 5.29
CA TYR A 288 5.14 -24.60 4.24
C TYR A 288 5.72 -26.00 4.00
N ALA A 289 7.04 -26.10 3.82
CA ALA A 289 7.72 -27.37 3.55
C ALA A 289 7.51 -28.41 4.67
N GLU A 290 7.48 -27.98 5.93
CA GLU A 290 7.18 -28.84 7.07
C GLU A 290 5.73 -29.38 7.06
N LEU A 291 4.77 -28.55 6.63
CA LEU A 291 3.34 -28.85 6.68
C LEU A 291 2.78 -29.50 5.41
N ALA A 292 3.51 -29.45 4.30
CA ALA A 292 3.05 -29.89 2.96
C ALA A 292 2.64 -31.37 2.90
N ASN A 293 3.19 -32.22 3.77
CA ASN A 293 2.84 -33.65 3.84
C ASN A 293 1.56 -33.96 4.65
N GLY A 294 0.89 -32.94 5.20
CA GLY A 294 -0.32 -33.10 6.01
C GLY A 294 -1.48 -32.25 5.52
N ASP A 295 -2.49 -32.06 6.39
CA ASP A 295 -3.72 -31.31 6.05
C ASP A 295 -3.61 -29.80 6.30
N TRP A 296 -2.43 -29.31 6.71
CA TRP A 296 -2.19 -27.92 7.10
C TRP A 296 -1.58 -27.06 5.98
N ALA A 297 -1.14 -27.67 4.88
CA ALA A 297 -0.68 -26.95 3.69
C ALA A 297 -1.07 -27.73 2.43
N SER A 298 -1.14 -27.04 1.30
CA SER A 298 -1.40 -27.67 0.00
C SER A 298 -1.03 -26.76 -1.18
N SER A 299 -0.73 -27.38 -2.31
CA SER A 299 -0.60 -26.76 -3.64
C SER A 299 -1.71 -27.18 -4.61
N ASP A 300 -2.73 -27.90 -4.13
CA ASP A 300 -3.88 -28.26 -4.95
C ASP A 300 -4.75 -27.02 -5.17
N GLN A 301 -4.95 -26.65 -6.44
CA GLN A 301 -5.61 -25.39 -6.80
C GLN A 301 -7.04 -25.33 -6.27
N ASP A 302 -7.82 -26.42 -6.40
CA ASP A 302 -9.20 -26.46 -5.94
C ASP A 302 -9.28 -26.30 -4.41
N LYS A 303 -8.48 -27.09 -3.69
CA LYS A 303 -8.40 -27.04 -2.22
C LYS A 303 -7.98 -25.65 -1.73
N VAL A 304 -6.91 -25.09 -2.30
CA VAL A 304 -6.36 -23.80 -1.86
C VAL A 304 -7.31 -22.65 -2.17
N ILE A 305 -7.90 -22.60 -3.37
CA ILE A 305 -8.85 -21.54 -3.73
C ILE A 305 -10.06 -21.60 -2.81
N LYS A 306 -10.68 -22.77 -2.60
CA LYS A 306 -11.82 -22.92 -1.70
C LYS A 306 -11.49 -22.50 -0.26
N ALA A 307 -10.32 -22.91 0.25
CA ALA A 307 -9.85 -22.52 1.57
C ALA A 307 -9.63 -21.00 1.68
N ALA A 308 -9.08 -20.36 0.65
CA ALA A 308 -8.88 -18.91 0.62
C ALA A 308 -10.20 -18.15 0.61
N LEU A 309 -11.15 -18.56 -0.24
CA LEU A 309 -12.47 -17.93 -0.36
C LEU A 309 -13.33 -18.10 0.90
N THR A 310 -13.06 -19.13 1.70
CA THR A 310 -13.72 -19.36 3.01
C THR A 310 -12.93 -18.86 4.22
N GLY A 311 -11.81 -18.16 4.01
CA GLY A 311 -11.03 -17.54 5.08
C GLY A 311 -10.21 -18.51 5.94
N GLN A 312 -9.91 -19.70 5.43
CA GLN A 312 -9.13 -20.73 6.12
C GLN A 312 -7.62 -20.61 5.88
N VAL A 313 -7.17 -19.72 4.99
CA VAL A 313 -5.76 -19.52 4.68
C VAL A 313 -5.07 -18.59 5.68
N GLU A 314 -3.91 -19.02 6.19
CA GLU A 314 -2.99 -18.22 6.99
C GLU A 314 -1.99 -17.49 6.08
N THR A 315 -1.33 -18.24 5.20
CA THR A 315 -0.35 -17.73 4.24
C THR A 315 -0.68 -18.29 2.86
N LEU A 316 -0.72 -17.42 1.86
CA LEU A 316 -0.88 -17.77 0.46
C LEU A 316 0.39 -17.43 -0.32
N PHE A 317 0.82 -18.32 -1.19
CA PHE A 317 1.87 -18.08 -2.18
C PHE A 317 1.20 -18.11 -3.55
N VAL A 318 1.37 -17.04 -4.33
CA VAL A 318 0.71 -16.88 -5.63
C VAL A 318 1.73 -16.47 -6.68
N ARG A 319 1.73 -17.17 -7.81
CA ARG A 319 2.60 -16.82 -8.92
C ARG A 319 2.16 -15.52 -9.60
N GLU A 320 3.08 -14.58 -9.76
CA GLU A 320 2.79 -13.21 -10.27
C GLU A 320 2.10 -13.21 -11.64
N ASN A 321 2.64 -13.97 -12.59
CA ASN A 321 2.20 -13.97 -13.99
C ASN A 321 1.32 -15.18 -14.35
N ALA A 322 0.61 -15.76 -13.38
CA ALA A 322 -0.40 -16.79 -13.61
C ALA A 322 -1.82 -16.22 -13.64
N ALA A 323 -2.79 -17.00 -14.10
CA ALA A 323 -4.21 -16.76 -13.84
C ALA A 323 -4.92 -18.10 -13.78
N ILE A 324 -5.96 -18.20 -12.96
CA ILE A 324 -6.89 -19.33 -12.97
C ILE A 324 -8.26 -18.76 -13.27
N TRP A 325 -8.77 -19.01 -14.48
CA TRP A 325 -10.09 -18.54 -14.87
C TRP A 325 -11.15 -19.49 -14.36
N GLY A 326 -12.20 -18.97 -13.74
CA GLY A 326 -13.29 -19.82 -13.30
C GLY A 326 -14.39 -19.09 -12.55
N VAL A 327 -15.29 -19.89 -11.99
CA VAL A 327 -16.39 -19.46 -11.15
C VAL A 327 -16.42 -20.32 -9.90
N PHE A 328 -16.52 -19.67 -8.74
CA PHE A 328 -16.78 -20.34 -7.48
C PHE A 328 -18.26 -20.18 -7.12
N ASN A 329 -18.96 -21.30 -6.96
CA ASN A 329 -20.33 -21.33 -6.48
C ASN A 329 -20.36 -21.55 -4.98
N GLU A 330 -20.57 -20.47 -4.22
CA GLU A 330 -20.61 -20.52 -2.75
C GLU A 330 -21.73 -21.43 -2.19
N GLN A 331 -22.86 -21.59 -2.91
CA GLN A 331 -23.99 -22.40 -2.44
C GLN A 331 -23.73 -23.90 -2.57
N LEU A 332 -23.08 -24.29 -3.66
CA LEU A 332 -22.74 -25.70 -3.94
C LEU A 332 -21.36 -26.07 -3.42
N TYR A 333 -20.54 -25.09 -3.05
CA TYR A 333 -19.14 -25.25 -2.69
C TYR A 333 -18.30 -25.87 -3.82
N GLU A 334 -18.63 -25.52 -5.06
CA GLU A 334 -18.04 -26.07 -6.28
C GLU A 334 -17.22 -25.00 -7.01
N LEU A 335 -16.08 -25.42 -7.54
CA LEU A 335 -15.18 -24.60 -8.34
C LEU A 335 -15.19 -25.11 -9.77
N GLU A 336 -15.57 -24.23 -10.70
CA GLU A 336 -15.55 -24.52 -12.13
C GLU A 336 -14.40 -23.75 -12.76
N ILE A 337 -13.34 -24.46 -13.15
CA ILE A 337 -12.15 -23.88 -13.80
C ILE A 337 -12.31 -23.96 -15.31
N GLU A 338 -12.02 -22.86 -15.99
CA GLU A 338 -12.07 -22.70 -17.44
C GLU A 338 -10.66 -22.52 -18.01
N PRO A 339 -10.40 -23.00 -19.24
CA PRO A 339 -9.06 -22.91 -19.85
C PRO A 339 -8.69 -21.47 -20.26
N SER A 340 -9.66 -20.55 -20.30
CA SER A 340 -9.46 -19.17 -20.76
C SER A 340 -10.49 -18.23 -20.16
N SER A 341 -10.16 -16.93 -20.11
CA SER A 341 -11.10 -15.89 -19.67
C SER A 341 -12.31 -15.81 -20.60
N THR A 342 -13.50 -15.86 -20.01
CA THR A 342 -14.79 -15.59 -20.63
C THR A 342 -15.47 -14.40 -19.93
N PRO A 343 -16.57 -13.84 -20.49
CA PRO A 343 -17.40 -12.84 -19.81
C PRO A 343 -17.90 -13.25 -18.42
N GLU A 344 -18.00 -14.55 -18.13
CA GLU A 344 -18.58 -15.05 -16.89
C GLU A 344 -17.55 -15.48 -15.83
N THR A 345 -16.29 -15.65 -16.25
CA THR A 345 -15.18 -16.07 -15.36
C THR A 345 -14.52 -14.90 -14.68
N LYS A 346 -13.93 -15.15 -13.52
CA LYS A 346 -12.99 -14.26 -12.85
C LYS A 346 -11.62 -14.92 -12.71
N ASP A 347 -10.60 -14.13 -12.42
CA ASP A 347 -9.32 -14.66 -11.98
C ASP A 347 -9.42 -15.10 -10.50
N LEU A 348 -9.48 -16.41 -10.29
CA LEU A 348 -9.61 -17.01 -8.97
C LEU A 348 -8.36 -16.82 -8.11
N LEU A 349 -7.19 -16.58 -8.71
CA LEU A 349 -5.99 -16.19 -7.95
C LEU A 349 -6.15 -14.81 -7.33
N THR A 350 -6.76 -13.86 -8.06
CA THR A 350 -7.10 -12.54 -7.54
C THR A 350 -8.04 -12.65 -6.36
N GLU A 351 -9.14 -13.39 -6.52
CA GLU A 351 -10.14 -13.57 -5.46
C GLU A 351 -9.52 -14.24 -4.22
N ALA A 352 -8.74 -15.32 -4.40
CA ALA A 352 -8.06 -16.01 -3.30
C ALA A 352 -7.09 -15.09 -2.53
N ALA A 353 -6.26 -14.33 -3.25
CA ALA A 353 -5.31 -13.40 -2.63
C ALA A 353 -6.02 -12.29 -1.85
N ILE A 354 -7.01 -11.63 -2.46
CA ILE A 354 -7.71 -10.53 -1.80
C ILE A 354 -8.47 -11.04 -0.57
N LYS A 355 -9.17 -12.17 -0.68
CA LYS A 355 -9.88 -12.78 0.47
C LYS A 355 -8.93 -13.16 1.59
N THR A 356 -7.73 -13.66 1.26
CA THR A 356 -6.70 -13.97 2.27
C THR A 356 -6.26 -12.71 3.02
N ILE A 357 -5.95 -11.61 2.32
CA ILE A 357 -5.56 -10.33 2.93
C ILE A 357 -6.70 -9.80 3.81
N MET A 358 -7.94 -9.81 3.31
CA MET A 358 -9.11 -9.37 4.06
C MET A 358 -9.34 -10.17 5.36
N GLN A 359 -8.96 -11.45 5.36
CA GLN A 359 -9.03 -12.30 6.54
C GLN A 359 -7.77 -12.19 7.43
N GLN A 360 -6.91 -11.18 7.20
CA GLN A 360 -5.65 -10.96 7.92
C GLN A 360 -4.63 -12.09 7.72
N GLY A 361 -4.68 -12.78 6.57
CA GLY A 361 -3.63 -13.68 6.12
C GLY A 361 -2.55 -12.94 5.33
N LYS A 362 -1.40 -13.59 5.11
CA LYS A 362 -0.28 -13.06 4.33
C LYS A 362 -0.31 -13.60 2.90
N VAL A 363 0.09 -12.80 1.92
CA VAL A 363 0.11 -13.20 0.50
C VAL A 363 1.44 -12.86 -0.16
N TYR A 364 2.28 -13.86 -0.37
CA TYR A 364 3.55 -13.70 -1.07
C TYR A 364 3.33 -13.84 -2.58
N GLN A 365 3.73 -12.82 -3.33
CA GLN A 365 3.89 -12.92 -4.76
C GLN A 365 5.25 -13.57 -5.05
N CYS A 366 5.24 -14.56 -5.94
CA CYS A 366 6.41 -15.37 -6.24
C CYS A 366 6.64 -15.43 -7.76
N SER A 367 7.90 -15.43 -8.17
CA SER A 367 8.27 -15.89 -9.51
C SER A 367 7.98 -17.40 -9.66
N GLU A 368 8.16 -17.94 -10.86
CA GLU A 368 7.98 -19.39 -11.07
C GLU A 368 9.00 -20.21 -10.27
N GLU A 369 10.25 -19.73 -10.18
CA GLU A 369 11.35 -20.39 -9.49
C GLU A 369 11.25 -20.29 -7.97
N GLU A 370 10.58 -19.25 -7.47
CA GLU A 370 10.38 -19.01 -6.04
C GLU A 370 9.17 -19.75 -5.47
N MET A 371 8.33 -20.40 -6.29
CA MET A 371 7.16 -21.10 -5.77
C MET A 371 7.57 -22.23 -4.81
N PRO A 372 6.84 -22.43 -3.69
CA PRO A 372 7.18 -23.50 -2.73
C PRO A 372 7.15 -24.91 -3.34
N GLU A 373 6.36 -25.10 -4.40
CA GLU A 373 6.31 -26.33 -5.18
C GLU A 373 6.46 -26.03 -6.67
N ASP A 374 7.35 -26.79 -7.30
CA ASP A 374 7.71 -26.60 -8.71
C ASP A 374 6.52 -26.83 -9.65
N GLY A 375 6.38 -25.96 -10.66
CA GLY A 375 5.29 -25.96 -11.64
C GLY A 375 3.90 -25.61 -11.09
N LYS A 376 3.78 -25.26 -9.80
CA LYS A 376 2.52 -24.81 -9.20
C LYS A 376 2.33 -23.30 -9.37
N VAL A 377 1.08 -22.87 -9.34
CA VAL A 377 0.72 -21.44 -9.47
C VAL A 377 0.17 -20.84 -8.18
N ILE A 378 -0.19 -21.71 -7.23
CA ILE A 378 -0.76 -21.34 -5.94
C ILE A 378 -0.41 -22.43 -4.91
N SER A 379 -0.02 -21.99 -3.72
CA SER A 379 0.19 -22.85 -2.55
C SER A 379 -0.29 -22.12 -1.30
N ALA A 380 -0.68 -22.84 -0.26
CA ALA A 380 -1.12 -22.21 0.99
C ALA A 380 -0.76 -22.99 2.24
N ILE A 381 -0.62 -22.25 3.34
CA ILE A 381 -0.67 -22.73 4.72
C ILE A 381 -2.04 -22.37 5.29
N PHE A 382 -2.72 -23.33 5.91
CA PHE A 382 -4.05 -23.18 6.48
C PHE A 382 -4.00 -22.90 7.98
N ARG A 383 -5.01 -22.17 8.48
CA ARG A 383 -5.19 -21.86 9.92
C ARG A 383 -5.64 -23.07 10.74
N ASN A 384 -6.27 -24.03 10.07
CA ASN A 384 -6.81 -25.27 10.60
C ASN A 384 -6.61 -26.37 9.55
N PRO A 385 -6.59 -27.65 9.93
CA PRO A 385 -6.45 -28.73 8.96
C PRO A 385 -7.65 -28.75 8.02
N VAL A 386 -7.38 -28.75 6.72
CA VAL A 386 -8.40 -28.86 5.66
C VAL A 386 -8.31 -30.28 5.11
N VAL A 387 -9.30 -31.10 5.46
CA VAL A 387 -9.43 -32.47 4.93
C VAL A 387 -10.33 -32.42 3.71
N VAL A 388 -9.91 -33.10 2.64
CA VAL A 388 -10.68 -33.21 1.38
C VAL A 388 -11.86 -34.15 1.54
#